data_AF-A0A7W8GGE0-F1
#
_entry.id   AF-A0A7W8GGE0-F1
#
_cell.length_a   1.000
_cell.length_b   1.000
_cell.length_c   1.000
_cell.angle_alpha   90.00
_cell.angle_beta   90.00
_cell.angle_gamma   90.00
#
_symmetry.space_group_name_H-M   'P 1'
#
loop_
_entity.id
_entity.type
_entity.pdbx_description
1 polymer ?
#
loop_
_entity_poly.entity_id
_entity_poly.type
_entity_poly.pdbx_seq_one_letter_code
_entity_poly.pdbx_strand_id
1 'polypeptide(L)'
;MTPQAGASSSSSAPPPGSVTERHFRAVAVQPQWRAADFANAAAFRAWLRSQLEMARPHLAEGRSTLVVLTELNGLPLVLRGVPLAARAGTFERAALLLFLRHLPRALPVLLRERVSPIRALQLALSPENTRLYLETCRDLAREYGVYLCCGSTPLPRYRLEGGRLAREPGVLHNETVLLGPRGELIGVADKVHLTPDEEAGGVDLTPGPLDELRVFPTPVGDLGVGISLDAFRADVIGRLEAQGCTVLLQPDANGSPWTAPEGLPPDPQNVRDQPLAWLESSWQATTRGRSIRYAVNPMVVGNLLDLTFDGQSAITGRAEDAPRLRSYALTAPRPGFLELLPWVEEGDPERLRAAGLERAARSRHPWENRYRTGTLHADLTLPASQLPAPPRTAHEEALAALLTGRAAWPRPSAGWRGVAAGVLAGVGALALLGRARRRGR
;
A
#
# COMPACT_ATOMS: atom_id res chain seq x y z
N MET A 1 -22.91 35.83 -66.20
CA MET A 1 -23.81 34.99 -65.39
C MET A 1 -23.07 33.66 -65.25
N THR A 2 -22.55 33.21 -64.10
CA THR A 2 -23.08 33.14 -62.73
C THR A 2 -21.88 32.86 -61.79
N PRO A 3 -21.90 33.20 -60.48
CA PRO A 3 -20.69 33.35 -59.66
C PRO A 3 -20.28 32.10 -58.85
N GLN A 4 -19.09 32.19 -58.24
CA GLN A 4 -18.50 31.27 -57.24
C GLN A 4 -19.44 30.93 -56.07
N ALA A 5 -19.31 29.72 -55.53
CA ALA A 5 -19.64 29.42 -54.12
C ALA A 5 -18.66 28.37 -53.56
N GLY A 6 -18.00 28.72 -52.46
CA GLY A 6 -17.06 27.88 -51.74
C GLY A 6 -17.76 26.82 -50.89
N ALA A 7 -17.09 25.68 -50.71
CA ALA A 7 -17.50 24.66 -49.77
C ALA A 7 -16.82 24.92 -48.41
N SER A 8 -17.58 25.53 -47.49
CA SER A 8 -17.24 25.62 -46.08
C SER A 8 -18.14 24.69 -45.25
N SER A 9 -17.49 23.72 -44.60
CA SER A 9 -17.80 23.09 -43.30
C SER A 9 -19.23 22.60 -42.99
N SER A 10 -19.31 21.35 -42.54
CA SER A 10 -19.94 21.06 -41.24
C SER A 10 -19.33 19.80 -40.61
N SER A 11 -18.22 19.98 -39.88
CA SER A 11 -17.87 19.08 -38.79
C SER A 11 -18.91 19.28 -37.69
N SER A 12 -19.85 18.33 -37.54
CA SER A 12 -20.81 18.36 -36.45
C SER A 12 -20.08 18.20 -35.13
N ALA A 13 -20.04 19.26 -34.32
CA ALA A 13 -19.72 19.14 -32.91
C ALA A 13 -20.74 18.19 -32.24
N PRO A 14 -20.31 17.32 -31.32
CA PRO A 14 -21.24 16.47 -30.60
C PRO A 14 -22.19 17.34 -29.75
N PRO A 15 -23.45 16.92 -29.57
CA PRO A 15 -24.45 17.71 -28.86
C PRO A 15 -24.04 17.94 -27.39
N PRO A 16 -24.32 19.12 -26.81
CA PRO A 16 -24.06 19.38 -25.41
C PRO A 16 -25.09 18.61 -24.57
N GLY A 17 -24.67 17.53 -23.91
CA GLY A 17 -25.53 16.79 -23.00
C GLY A 17 -25.25 15.30 -22.80
N SER A 18 -24.31 14.66 -23.52
CA SER A 18 -23.96 13.27 -23.20
C SER A 18 -23.02 13.24 -21.99
N VAL A 19 -23.60 13.18 -20.80
CA VAL A 19 -22.90 12.78 -19.58
C VAL A 19 -22.42 11.34 -19.80
N THR A 20 -21.20 11.17 -20.33
CA THR A 20 -20.69 9.84 -20.70
C THR A 20 -20.48 9.03 -19.44
N GLU A 21 -21.30 7.99 -19.29
CA GLU A 21 -21.16 6.96 -18.28
C GLU A 21 -19.71 6.42 -18.26
N ARG A 22 -19.21 6.15 -17.05
CA ARG A 22 -17.87 5.58 -16.83
C ARG A 22 -18.01 4.07 -16.83
N HIS A 23 -17.54 3.43 -17.91
CA HIS A 23 -17.33 1.99 -17.95
C HIS A 23 -15.83 1.69 -17.82
N PHE A 24 -15.48 0.87 -16.84
CA PHE A 24 -14.08 0.55 -16.57
C PHE A 24 -13.96 -0.83 -15.96
N ARG A 25 -12.74 -1.36 -15.94
CA ARG A 25 -12.43 -2.62 -15.26
C ARG A 25 -11.66 -2.34 -13.98
N ALA A 26 -12.06 -2.98 -12.88
CA ALA A 26 -11.27 -3.04 -11.66
C ALA A 26 -10.55 -4.39 -11.56
N VAL A 27 -9.31 -4.37 -11.09
CA VAL A 27 -8.48 -5.56 -10.87
C VAL A 27 -7.87 -5.49 -9.47
N ALA A 28 -8.06 -6.55 -8.69
CA ALA A 28 -7.41 -6.76 -7.40
C ALA A 28 -6.38 -7.89 -7.54
N VAL A 29 -5.17 -7.70 -7.03
CA VAL A 29 -4.11 -8.70 -7.07
C VAL A 29 -3.78 -9.16 -5.66
N GLN A 30 -3.77 -10.48 -5.43
CA GLN A 30 -3.31 -11.13 -4.20
C GLN A 30 -1.89 -11.68 -4.44
N PRO A 31 -0.84 -10.89 -4.20
CA PRO A 31 0.54 -11.35 -4.27
C PRO A 31 0.92 -12.13 -3.01
N GLN A 32 2.07 -12.80 -3.08
CA GLN A 32 2.72 -13.39 -1.92
C GLN A 32 4.03 -12.66 -1.63
N TRP A 33 4.30 -12.36 -0.35
CA TRP A 33 5.60 -11.87 0.10
C TRP A 33 6.61 -12.99 0.32
N ARG A 34 7.85 -12.70 -0.10
CA ARG A 34 9.05 -13.42 0.32
C ARG A 34 10.15 -12.40 0.63
N ALA A 35 10.92 -12.63 1.69
CA ALA A 35 12.02 -11.73 2.05
C ALA A 35 13.03 -11.52 0.90
N ALA A 36 13.19 -12.51 0.03
CA ALA A 36 14.06 -12.43 -1.15
C ALA A 36 13.63 -11.37 -2.18
N ASP A 37 12.33 -11.07 -2.26
CA ASP A 37 11.78 -10.07 -3.18
C ASP A 37 12.27 -8.65 -2.84
N PHE A 38 12.74 -8.44 -1.61
CA PHE A 38 13.20 -7.15 -1.11
C PHE A 38 14.72 -7.06 -0.94
N ALA A 39 15.45 -8.10 -1.34
CA ALA A 39 16.90 -8.18 -1.14
C ALA A 39 17.67 -7.10 -1.91
N ASN A 40 17.19 -6.71 -3.08
CA ASN A 40 17.78 -5.68 -3.94
C ASN A 40 16.71 -4.99 -4.81
N ALA A 41 17.10 -3.90 -5.48
CA ALA A 41 16.17 -3.10 -6.29
C ALA A 41 15.59 -3.85 -7.50
N ALA A 42 16.34 -4.77 -8.11
CA ALA A 42 15.86 -5.54 -9.26
C ALA A 42 14.83 -6.60 -8.82
N ALA A 43 15.08 -7.28 -7.70
CA ALA A 43 14.12 -8.22 -7.11
C ALA A 43 12.80 -7.52 -6.78
N PHE A 44 12.86 -6.34 -6.17
CA PHE A 44 11.66 -5.58 -5.82
C PHE A 44 10.87 -5.15 -7.05
N ARG A 45 11.56 -4.64 -8.08
CA ARG A 45 10.95 -4.28 -9.37
C ARG A 45 10.29 -5.48 -10.04
N ALA A 46 10.94 -6.64 -10.01
CA ALA A 46 10.40 -7.88 -10.56
C ALA A 46 9.16 -8.34 -9.79
N TRP A 47 9.17 -8.24 -8.47
CA TRP A 47 8.03 -8.59 -7.62
C TRP A 47 6.82 -7.68 -7.86
N LEU A 48 6.98 -6.35 -7.83
CA LEU A 48 5.90 -5.43 -8.17
C LEU A 48 5.38 -5.66 -9.59
N ARG A 49 6.28 -5.82 -10.57
CA ARG A 49 5.92 -6.13 -11.96
C ARG A 49 5.10 -7.41 -12.05
N SER A 50 5.45 -8.46 -11.30
CA SER A 50 4.74 -9.73 -11.36
C SER A 50 3.25 -9.59 -11.03
N GLN A 51 2.89 -8.62 -10.18
CA GLN A 51 1.48 -8.32 -9.87
C GLN A 51 0.73 -7.77 -11.10
N LEU A 52 1.38 -6.89 -11.87
CA LEU A 52 0.82 -6.33 -13.10
C LEU A 52 0.83 -7.36 -14.24
N GLU A 53 1.81 -8.27 -14.27
CA GLU A 53 1.78 -9.41 -15.19
C GLU A 53 0.62 -10.36 -14.87
N MET A 54 0.31 -10.61 -13.59
CA MET A 54 -0.89 -11.37 -13.19
C MET A 54 -2.19 -10.66 -13.63
N ALA A 55 -2.20 -9.32 -13.60
CA ALA A 55 -3.32 -8.51 -14.08
C ALA A 55 -3.44 -8.44 -15.61
N ARG A 56 -2.34 -8.66 -16.36
CA ARG A 56 -2.25 -8.47 -17.81
C ARG A 56 -3.38 -9.14 -18.61
N PRO A 57 -3.74 -10.42 -18.36
CA PRO A 57 -4.83 -11.09 -19.10
C PRO A 57 -6.20 -10.44 -18.91
N HIS A 58 -6.35 -9.63 -17.86
CA HIS A 58 -7.61 -9.00 -17.50
C HIS A 58 -7.66 -7.54 -17.92
N LEU A 59 -6.57 -6.94 -18.42
CA LEU A 59 -6.59 -5.56 -18.90
C LEU A 59 -7.55 -5.44 -20.08
N ALA A 60 -8.42 -4.44 -20.04
CA ALA A 60 -9.48 -4.33 -21.00
C ALA A 60 -9.07 -3.43 -22.18
N GLU A 61 -9.04 -3.98 -23.38
CA GLU A 61 -8.90 -3.18 -24.60
C GLU A 61 -10.13 -2.28 -24.78
N GLY A 62 -9.90 -0.98 -25.07
CA GLY A 62 -10.97 -0.02 -25.34
C GLY A 62 -11.68 0.58 -24.12
N ARG A 63 -11.28 0.27 -22.88
CA ARG A 63 -11.79 0.94 -21.66
C ARG A 63 -10.70 1.12 -20.61
N SER A 64 -10.88 2.08 -19.71
CA SER A 64 -9.96 2.31 -18.60
C SER A 64 -9.89 1.10 -17.65
N THR A 65 -8.70 0.80 -17.14
CA THR A 65 -8.50 -0.25 -16.13
C THR A 65 -7.88 0.34 -14.86
N LEU A 66 -8.47 0.03 -13.71
CA LEU A 66 -7.96 0.31 -12.36
C LEU A 66 -7.34 -0.97 -11.81
N VAL A 67 -6.06 -0.91 -11.45
CA VAL A 67 -5.37 -1.98 -10.72
C VAL A 67 -5.06 -1.50 -9.30
N VAL A 68 -5.37 -2.32 -8.31
CA VAL A 68 -5.13 -2.03 -6.89
C VAL A 68 -4.17 -3.07 -6.34
N LEU A 69 -3.06 -2.59 -5.77
CA LEU A 69 -2.06 -3.41 -5.08
C LEU A 69 -2.25 -3.32 -3.56
N THR A 70 -1.48 -4.13 -2.84
CA THR A 70 -1.63 -4.39 -1.40
C THR A 70 -0.93 -3.38 -0.47
N GLU A 71 -1.30 -3.38 0.80
CA GLU A 71 -0.69 -2.51 1.80
C GLU A 71 0.77 -2.88 2.13
N LEU A 72 1.54 -1.88 2.57
CA LEU A 72 2.92 -1.98 3.07
C LEU A 72 3.90 -2.65 2.09
N ASN A 73 3.60 -2.64 0.79
CA ASN A 73 4.47 -3.15 -0.27
C ASN A 73 5.90 -2.59 -0.23
N GLY A 74 6.08 -1.37 0.25
CA GLY A 74 7.42 -0.77 0.39
C GLY A 74 8.08 -0.96 1.76
N LEU A 75 7.36 -1.41 2.80
CA LEU A 75 7.92 -1.59 4.15
C LEU A 75 9.14 -2.53 4.16
N PRO A 76 9.11 -3.70 3.50
CA PRO A 76 10.24 -4.63 3.56
C PRO A 76 11.48 -4.17 2.76
N LEU A 77 11.42 -3.04 2.02
CA LEU A 77 12.59 -2.45 1.36
C LEU A 77 13.70 -2.03 2.33
N VAL A 78 13.42 -1.94 3.63
CA VAL A 78 14.46 -1.80 4.66
C VAL A 78 15.44 -2.98 4.68
N LEU A 79 15.07 -4.17 4.19
CA LEU A 79 15.95 -5.35 4.06
C LEU A 79 17.01 -5.20 2.95
N ARG A 80 16.84 -4.21 2.07
CA ARG A 80 17.61 -4.07 0.83
C ARG A 80 19.10 -3.91 1.10
N GLY A 81 19.90 -4.77 0.47
CA GLY A 81 21.36 -4.73 0.60
C GLY A 81 21.90 -5.30 1.91
N VAL A 82 21.07 -5.98 2.71
CA VAL A 82 21.49 -6.65 3.95
C VAL A 82 21.02 -8.12 3.97
N PRO A 83 21.69 -9.02 3.21
CA PRO A 83 21.25 -10.41 3.06
C PRO A 83 21.19 -11.21 4.38
N LEU A 84 21.94 -10.78 5.40
CA LEU A 84 21.88 -11.42 6.73
C LEU A 84 20.57 -11.10 7.45
N ALA A 85 20.03 -9.88 7.29
CA ALA A 85 18.75 -9.49 7.90
C ALA A 85 17.58 -10.27 7.29
N ALA A 86 17.57 -10.46 5.97
CA ALA A 86 16.58 -11.29 5.28
C ALA A 86 16.62 -12.77 5.68
N ARG A 87 17.72 -13.24 6.31
CA ARG A 87 17.91 -14.61 6.81
C ARG A 87 17.88 -14.71 8.34
N ALA A 88 17.55 -13.63 9.04
CA ALA A 88 17.61 -13.58 10.50
C ALA A 88 16.53 -14.45 11.18
N GLY A 89 15.51 -14.88 10.43
CA GLY A 89 14.42 -15.74 10.88
C GLY A 89 13.38 -15.06 11.76
N THR A 90 13.65 -13.85 12.25
CA THR A 90 12.74 -13.08 13.13
C THR A 90 12.81 -11.59 12.76
N PHE A 91 11.69 -10.88 12.85
CA PHE A 91 11.59 -9.46 12.61
C PHE A 91 12.51 -8.66 13.54
N GLU A 92 12.51 -8.95 14.83
CA GLU A 92 13.35 -8.24 15.82
C GLU A 92 14.85 -8.35 15.51
N ARG A 93 15.35 -9.56 15.24
CA ARG A 93 16.75 -9.76 14.86
C ARG A 93 17.09 -9.07 13.54
N ALA A 94 16.18 -9.10 12.56
CA ALA A 94 16.37 -8.38 11.31
C ALA A 94 16.47 -6.88 11.56
N ALA A 95 15.53 -6.30 12.32
CA ALA A 95 15.53 -4.88 12.68
C ALA A 95 16.83 -4.46 13.39
N LEU A 96 17.32 -5.26 14.35
CA LEU A 96 18.59 -5.01 15.03
C LEU A 96 19.77 -5.03 14.05
N LEU A 97 19.88 -6.05 13.20
CA LEU A 97 20.96 -6.16 12.21
C LEU A 97 20.95 -5.00 11.21
N LEU A 98 19.77 -4.59 10.75
CA LEU A 98 19.60 -3.45 9.86
C LEU A 98 20.00 -2.15 10.56
N PHE A 99 19.55 -1.93 11.78
CA PHE A 99 19.90 -0.73 12.55
C PHE A 99 21.40 -0.65 12.77
N LEU A 100 22.06 -1.74 13.16
CA LEU A 100 23.52 -1.78 13.32
C LEU A 100 24.26 -1.54 11.99
N ARG A 101 23.78 -2.14 10.90
CA ARG A 101 24.36 -1.95 9.56
C ARG A 101 24.26 -0.50 9.08
N HIS A 102 23.15 0.16 9.38
CA HIS A 102 22.86 1.52 8.96
C HIS A 102 23.07 2.56 10.07
N LEU A 103 23.74 2.19 11.17
CA LEU A 103 23.95 3.03 12.35
C LEU A 103 24.51 4.43 12.00
N PRO A 104 25.50 4.58 11.10
CA PRO A 104 26.02 5.91 10.74
C PRO A 104 25.00 6.83 10.07
N ARG A 105 23.94 6.27 9.46
CA ARG A 105 22.86 7.02 8.81
C ARG A 105 21.64 7.18 9.71
N ALA A 106 21.34 6.17 10.55
CA ALA A 106 20.16 6.13 11.41
C ALA A 106 20.36 6.87 12.74
N LEU A 107 21.51 6.72 13.40
CA LEU A 107 21.80 7.39 14.69
C LEU A 107 21.62 8.92 14.64
N PRO A 108 22.03 9.62 13.57
CA PRO A 108 21.80 11.06 13.44
C PRO A 108 20.34 11.46 13.44
N VAL A 109 19.53 10.70 12.70
CA VAL A 109 18.09 10.91 12.58
C VAL A 109 17.46 10.65 13.95
N LEU A 110 17.83 9.55 14.60
CA LEU A 110 17.39 9.21 15.96
C LEU A 110 17.65 10.36 16.94
N LEU A 111 18.87 10.88 16.99
CA LEU A 111 19.26 11.91 17.96
C LEU A 111 18.63 13.28 17.66
N ARG A 112 18.57 13.67 16.39
CA ARG A 112 18.09 15.00 15.98
C ARG A 112 16.56 15.09 15.96
N GLU A 113 15.91 14.04 15.51
CA GLU A 113 14.45 14.00 15.30
C GLU A 113 13.73 13.33 16.47
N ARG A 114 14.46 12.75 17.44
CA ARG A 114 13.94 12.16 18.68
C ARG A 114 12.87 11.10 18.44
N VAL A 115 13.09 10.27 17.43
CA VAL A 115 12.19 9.16 17.04
C VAL A 115 12.75 7.81 17.48
N SER A 116 11.93 6.76 17.41
CA SER A 116 12.39 5.40 17.73
C SER A 116 13.51 4.91 16.79
N PRO A 117 14.30 3.89 17.19
CA PRO A 117 15.32 3.31 16.32
C PRO A 117 14.79 2.80 14.97
N ILE A 118 13.59 2.19 14.96
CA ILE A 118 13.00 1.64 13.74
C ILE A 118 12.51 2.75 12.81
N ARG A 119 11.87 3.81 13.33
CA ARG A 119 11.52 4.99 12.52
C ARG A 119 12.76 5.71 12.01
N ALA A 120 13.78 5.88 12.84
CA ALA A 120 15.06 6.48 12.43
C ALA A 120 15.72 5.72 11.27
N LEU A 121 15.71 4.38 11.34
CA LEU A 121 16.20 3.52 10.26
C LEU A 121 15.42 3.73 8.97
N GLN A 122 14.08 3.70 9.02
CA GLN A 122 13.21 3.90 7.86
C GLN A 122 13.44 5.29 7.23
N LEU A 123 13.46 6.35 8.04
CA LEU A 123 13.73 7.72 7.61
C LEU A 123 15.12 7.86 6.97
N ALA A 124 16.15 7.22 7.53
CA ALA A 124 17.52 7.27 7.02
C ALA A 124 17.70 6.57 5.64
N LEU A 125 16.82 5.60 5.33
CA LEU A 125 16.79 4.86 4.07
C LEU A 125 15.71 5.36 3.10
N SER A 126 14.85 6.27 3.55
CA SER A 126 13.71 6.76 2.76
C SER A 126 14.08 7.37 1.42
N PRO A 127 15.18 8.13 1.21
CA PRO A 127 15.44 8.72 -0.11
C PRO A 127 15.60 7.66 -1.20
N GLU A 128 16.33 6.58 -0.91
CA GLU A 128 16.55 5.50 -1.87
C GLU A 128 15.31 4.60 -2.02
N ASN A 129 14.57 4.34 -0.94
CA ASN A 129 13.40 3.46 -0.95
C ASN A 129 12.17 4.13 -1.59
N THR A 130 11.88 5.39 -1.23
CA THR A 130 10.83 6.18 -1.87
C THR A 130 11.08 6.32 -3.36
N ARG A 131 12.34 6.59 -3.76
CA ARG A 131 12.71 6.65 -5.19
C ARG A 131 12.38 5.36 -5.91
N LEU A 132 12.87 4.25 -5.37
CA LEU A 132 12.67 2.94 -5.97
C LEU A 132 11.19 2.61 -6.09
N TYR A 133 10.40 2.84 -5.03
CA TYR A 133 8.96 2.61 -5.01
C TYR A 133 8.24 3.44 -6.07
N LEU A 134 8.37 4.77 -6.01
CA LEU A 134 7.65 5.70 -6.89
C LEU A 134 8.02 5.54 -8.36
N GLU A 135 9.31 5.40 -8.68
CA GLU A 135 9.73 5.17 -10.07
C GLU A 135 9.20 3.84 -10.60
N THR A 136 9.24 2.78 -9.79
CA THR A 136 8.72 1.47 -10.21
C THR A 136 7.23 1.54 -10.49
N CYS A 137 6.44 2.11 -9.58
CA CYS A 137 5.00 2.25 -9.76
C CYS A 137 4.64 3.13 -10.96
N ARG A 138 5.36 4.25 -11.15
CA ARG A 138 5.20 5.12 -12.33
C ARG A 138 5.43 4.38 -13.63
N ASP A 139 6.54 3.65 -13.71
CA ASP A 139 6.93 2.95 -14.92
C ASP A 139 5.93 1.82 -15.22
N LEU A 140 5.42 1.13 -14.19
CA LEU A 140 4.35 0.13 -14.33
C LEU A 140 3.01 0.74 -14.77
N ALA A 141 2.57 1.84 -14.16
CA ALA A 141 1.33 2.51 -14.57
C ALA A 141 1.38 2.92 -16.05
N ARG A 142 2.54 3.43 -16.51
CA ARG A 142 2.80 3.79 -17.92
C ARG A 142 2.82 2.60 -18.85
N GLU A 143 3.60 1.58 -18.49
CA GLU A 143 3.82 0.43 -19.36
C GLU A 143 2.54 -0.37 -19.61
N TYR A 144 1.71 -0.50 -18.57
CA TYR A 144 0.45 -1.24 -18.66
C TYR A 144 -0.74 -0.35 -19.02
N GLY A 145 -0.56 0.99 -19.04
CA GLY A 145 -1.61 1.94 -19.38
C GLY A 145 -2.79 1.93 -18.41
N VAL A 146 -2.53 1.77 -17.11
CA VAL A 146 -3.56 1.59 -16.07
C VAL A 146 -3.61 2.74 -15.07
N TYR A 147 -4.79 2.97 -14.51
CA TYR A 147 -4.90 3.68 -13.23
C TYR A 147 -4.39 2.74 -12.14
N LEU A 148 -3.37 3.17 -11.40
CA LEU A 148 -2.69 2.32 -10.43
C LEU A 148 -2.85 2.90 -9.03
N CYS A 149 -3.54 2.16 -8.16
CA CYS A 149 -3.32 2.28 -6.73
C CYS A 149 -2.11 1.42 -6.39
N CYS A 150 -1.01 2.09 -6.02
CA CYS A 150 0.30 1.46 -5.88
C CYS A 150 0.39 0.47 -4.70
N GLY A 151 -0.68 0.33 -3.94
CA GLY A 151 -0.61 -0.13 -2.56
C GLY A 151 -0.03 0.96 -1.68
N SER A 152 0.47 0.59 -0.51
CA SER A 152 1.02 1.55 0.43
C SER A 152 2.46 1.26 0.86
N THR A 153 3.11 2.25 1.44
CA THR A 153 4.49 2.17 1.93
C THR A 153 4.72 3.17 3.05
N PRO A 154 5.65 2.91 4.00
CA PRO A 154 6.20 3.96 4.84
C PRO A 154 6.82 5.06 3.98
N LEU A 155 6.25 6.27 4.02
CA LEU A 155 6.65 7.40 3.20
C LEU A 155 6.74 8.68 4.06
N PRO A 156 7.86 9.41 4.02
CA PRO A 156 7.94 10.69 4.70
C PRO A 156 7.17 11.80 4.02
N ARG A 157 6.74 12.82 4.76
CA ARG A 157 6.24 14.04 4.12
C ARG A 157 7.38 14.80 3.45
N TYR A 158 7.15 15.25 2.22
CA TYR A 158 8.09 16.05 1.42
C TYR A 158 7.49 17.41 1.06
N ARG A 159 8.35 18.41 0.88
CA ARG A 159 8.04 19.72 0.29
C ARG A 159 9.08 20.03 -0.77
N LEU A 160 8.76 20.96 -1.67
CA LEU A 160 9.69 21.41 -2.70
C LEU A 160 10.41 22.68 -2.25
N GLU A 161 11.74 22.62 -2.13
CA GLU A 161 12.60 23.75 -1.77
C GLU A 161 13.69 23.91 -2.85
N GLY A 162 13.65 25.01 -3.60
CA GLY A 162 14.67 25.30 -4.63
C GLY A 162 14.84 24.19 -5.68
N GLY A 163 13.75 23.54 -6.09
CA GLY A 163 13.77 22.43 -7.05
C GLY A 163 14.27 21.09 -6.47
N ARG A 164 14.36 20.97 -5.13
CA ARG A 164 14.75 19.75 -4.44
C ARG A 164 13.69 19.34 -3.44
N LEU A 165 13.61 18.03 -3.19
CA LEU A 165 12.79 17.51 -2.10
C LEU A 165 13.44 17.86 -0.77
N ALA A 166 12.65 18.44 0.13
CA ALA A 166 12.97 18.58 1.55
C ALA A 166 12.01 17.67 2.33
N ARG A 167 12.56 16.82 3.20
CA ARG A 167 11.77 15.91 4.05
C ARG A 167 11.36 16.63 5.33
N GLU A 168 10.11 16.45 5.74
CA GLU A 168 9.65 16.87 7.06
C GLU A 168 10.30 16.01 8.17
N PRO A 169 10.92 16.62 9.20
CA PRO A 169 11.56 15.88 10.28
C PRO A 169 10.57 15.00 11.06
N GLY A 170 10.98 13.77 11.38
CA GLY A 170 10.26 12.84 12.24
C GLY A 170 8.98 12.21 11.68
N VAL A 171 8.44 12.73 10.56
CA VAL A 171 7.17 12.27 9.98
C VAL A 171 7.37 11.10 9.01
N LEU A 172 6.63 10.01 9.23
CA LEU A 172 6.65 8.81 8.39
C LEU A 172 5.26 8.15 8.40
N HIS A 173 4.49 8.29 7.34
CA HIS A 173 3.13 7.74 7.24
C HIS A 173 3.11 6.40 6.52
N ASN A 174 2.09 5.57 6.76
CA ASN A 174 1.70 4.51 5.82
C ASN A 174 0.88 5.18 4.70
N GLU A 175 1.49 5.44 3.54
CA GLU A 175 0.88 6.26 2.47
C GLU A 175 0.63 5.44 1.21
N THR A 176 -0.55 5.59 0.62
CA THR A 176 -0.92 5.10 -0.71
C THR A 176 -0.72 6.20 -1.75
N VAL A 177 -0.18 5.82 -2.92
CA VAL A 177 -0.02 6.71 -4.07
C VAL A 177 -0.93 6.26 -5.21
N LEU A 178 -1.70 7.19 -5.78
CA LEU A 178 -2.55 6.97 -6.94
C LEU A 178 -1.92 7.57 -8.19
N LEU A 179 -1.74 6.76 -9.23
CA LEU A 179 -1.13 7.16 -10.49
C LEU A 179 -2.09 6.95 -11.67
N GLY A 180 -2.04 7.87 -12.63
CA GLY A 180 -2.72 7.75 -13.91
C GLY A 180 -1.95 6.87 -14.91
N PRO A 181 -2.57 6.53 -16.04
CA PRO A 181 -2.00 5.63 -17.06
C PRO A 181 -0.77 6.20 -17.77
N ARG A 182 -0.44 7.49 -17.59
CA ARG A 182 0.81 8.09 -18.06
C ARG A 182 1.79 8.29 -16.91
N GLY A 183 1.59 7.62 -15.78
CA GLY A 183 2.41 7.71 -14.57
C GLY A 183 2.36 9.09 -13.91
N GLU A 184 1.35 9.91 -14.20
CA GLU A 184 1.13 11.16 -13.51
C GLU A 184 0.51 10.93 -12.12
N LEU A 185 0.89 11.76 -11.15
CA LEU A 185 0.28 11.72 -9.82
C LEU A 185 -1.17 12.21 -9.86
N ILE A 186 -2.09 11.34 -9.44
CA ILE A 186 -3.49 11.69 -9.18
C ILE A 186 -3.60 12.27 -7.77
N GLY A 187 -3.06 11.56 -6.77
CA GLY A 187 -3.06 11.99 -5.38
C GLY A 187 -2.47 10.96 -4.44
N VAL A 188 -2.49 11.28 -3.15
CA VAL A 188 -2.03 10.39 -2.07
C VAL A 188 -3.04 10.32 -0.94
N ALA A 189 -2.97 9.26 -0.15
CA ALA A 189 -3.76 9.09 1.07
C ALA A 189 -2.92 8.42 2.17
N ASP A 190 -2.89 9.03 3.35
CA ASP A 190 -2.24 8.48 4.53
C ASP A 190 -3.23 7.63 5.34
N LYS A 191 -2.74 6.54 5.92
CA LYS A 191 -3.50 5.73 6.86
C LYS A 191 -3.81 6.53 8.12
N VAL A 192 -5.08 6.70 8.46
CA VAL A 192 -5.52 7.52 9.60
C VAL A 192 -5.45 6.72 10.90
N HIS A 193 -6.02 5.52 10.90
CA HIS A 193 -6.07 4.62 12.05
C HIS A 193 -5.02 3.54 11.90
N LEU A 194 -3.98 3.60 12.72
CA LEU A 194 -2.91 2.62 12.76
C LEU A 194 -3.32 1.38 13.55
N THR A 195 -2.83 0.22 13.14
CA THR A 195 -2.89 -1.01 13.94
C THR A 195 -1.84 -0.97 15.07
N PRO A 196 -1.97 -1.79 16.13
CA PRO A 196 -0.94 -1.85 17.18
C PRO A 196 0.48 -2.11 16.66
N ASP A 197 0.62 -2.91 15.59
CA ASP A 197 1.92 -3.21 14.97
C ASP A 197 2.50 -2.03 14.15
N GLU A 198 1.66 -1.05 13.79
CA GLU A 198 2.08 0.17 13.11
C GLU A 198 2.37 1.32 14.07
N GLU A 199 1.78 1.30 15.27
CA GLU A 199 1.98 2.31 16.30
C GLU A 199 3.36 2.22 16.99
N ALA A 200 3.56 3.08 17.99
CA ALA A 200 4.75 3.05 18.83
C ALA A 200 4.85 1.70 19.57
N GLY A 201 5.94 0.97 19.34
CA GLY A 201 6.14 -0.40 19.83
C GLY A 201 6.23 -1.43 18.69
N GLY A 202 5.63 -1.12 17.54
CA GLY A 202 5.81 -1.85 16.28
C GLY A 202 6.77 -1.13 15.33
N VAL A 203 6.31 -0.79 14.12
CA VAL A 203 7.11 -0.05 13.13
C VAL A 203 7.13 1.47 13.32
N ASP A 204 6.40 1.98 14.33
CA ASP A 204 6.38 3.39 14.73
C ASP A 204 6.10 4.31 13.52
N LEU A 205 4.89 4.24 12.95
CA LEU A 205 4.41 5.14 11.90
C LEU A 205 3.62 6.31 12.50
N THR A 206 3.50 7.38 11.73
CA THR A 206 2.74 8.57 12.09
C THR A 206 1.33 8.42 11.49
N PRO A 207 0.25 8.54 12.29
CA PRO A 207 -1.10 8.51 11.74
C PRO A 207 -1.33 9.71 10.82
N GLY A 208 -2.08 9.48 9.75
CA GLY A 208 -2.56 10.52 8.85
C GLY A 208 -3.69 11.33 9.50
N PRO A 209 -3.80 12.64 9.23
CA PRO A 209 -4.91 13.43 9.74
C PRO A 209 -6.19 13.16 8.93
N LEU A 210 -7.29 12.88 9.63
CA LEU A 210 -8.59 12.54 9.04
C LEU A 210 -9.11 13.60 8.05
N ASP A 211 -8.80 14.87 8.29
CA ASP A 211 -9.24 15.99 7.47
C ASP A 211 -8.42 16.22 6.19
N GLU A 212 -7.28 15.53 6.03
CA GLU A 212 -6.52 15.52 4.77
C GLU A 212 -6.98 14.40 3.81
N LEU A 213 -7.82 13.45 4.28
CA LEU A 213 -8.42 12.45 3.40
C LEU A 213 -9.27 13.13 2.32
N ARG A 214 -9.01 12.75 1.06
CA ARG A 214 -9.62 13.35 -0.13
C ARG A 214 -10.12 12.29 -1.09
N VAL A 215 -11.12 12.66 -1.88
CA VAL A 215 -11.64 11.86 -3.00
C VAL A 215 -11.10 12.43 -4.31
N PHE A 216 -10.62 11.54 -5.18
CA PHE A 216 -10.00 11.92 -6.45
C PHE A 216 -10.88 11.48 -7.63
N PRO A 217 -11.54 12.40 -8.35
CA PRO A 217 -12.36 12.07 -9.50
C PRO A 217 -11.52 11.60 -10.69
N THR A 218 -11.87 10.43 -11.24
CA THR A 218 -11.19 9.82 -12.39
C THR A 218 -12.19 9.11 -13.32
N PRO A 219 -11.76 8.72 -14.53
CA PRO A 219 -12.54 7.82 -15.39
C PRO A 219 -12.83 6.44 -14.79
N VAL A 220 -12.10 6.01 -13.75
CA VAL A 220 -12.30 4.72 -13.06
C VAL A 220 -12.98 4.87 -11.69
N GLY A 221 -13.70 5.98 -11.50
CA GLY A 221 -14.43 6.27 -10.28
C GLY A 221 -13.94 7.52 -9.56
N ASP A 222 -14.70 7.94 -8.56
CA ASP A 222 -14.32 8.96 -7.60
C ASP A 222 -13.64 8.23 -6.44
N LEU A 223 -12.32 8.17 -6.53
CA LEU A 223 -11.49 7.24 -5.76
C LEU A 223 -11.27 7.78 -4.35
N GLY A 224 -11.69 7.01 -3.35
CA GLY A 224 -11.30 7.20 -1.95
C GLY A 224 -10.46 6.02 -1.47
N VAL A 225 -9.49 6.27 -0.61
CA VAL A 225 -8.61 5.22 -0.06
C VAL A 225 -8.88 5.08 1.43
N GLY A 226 -9.17 3.86 1.87
CA GLY A 226 -9.15 3.47 3.28
C GLY A 226 -8.15 2.33 3.43
N ILE A 227 -6.94 2.64 3.91
CA ILE A 227 -5.87 1.64 4.02
C ILE A 227 -6.17 0.70 5.19
N SER A 228 -6.43 -0.57 4.88
CA SER A 228 -6.67 -1.61 5.87
C SER A 228 -7.65 -1.22 6.97
N LEU A 229 -7.19 -1.09 8.22
CA LEU A 229 -8.00 -0.74 9.39
C LEU A 229 -8.92 0.44 9.10
N ASP A 230 -8.50 1.45 8.34
CA ASP A 230 -9.32 2.61 7.95
C ASP A 230 -10.66 2.23 7.29
N ALA A 231 -10.71 1.14 6.52
CA ALA A 231 -11.94 0.71 5.86
C ALA A 231 -13.00 0.17 6.84
N PHE A 232 -12.61 -0.17 8.07
CA PHE A 232 -13.49 -0.56 9.16
C PHE A 232 -14.02 0.66 9.95
N ARG A 233 -13.49 1.86 9.69
CA ARG A 233 -13.67 3.04 10.53
C ARG A 233 -14.79 3.92 10.02
N ALA A 234 -15.84 4.08 10.84
CA ALA A 234 -17.02 4.86 10.46
C ALA A 234 -16.71 6.34 10.18
N ASP A 235 -15.73 6.94 10.84
CA ASP A 235 -15.27 8.31 10.60
C ASP A 235 -14.55 8.46 9.26
N VAL A 236 -13.69 7.50 8.89
CA VAL A 236 -13.03 7.46 7.57
C VAL A 236 -14.05 7.24 6.46
N ILE A 237 -14.89 6.20 6.57
CA ILE A 237 -15.94 5.92 5.58
C ILE A 237 -16.89 7.11 5.47
N GLY A 238 -17.33 7.68 6.59
CA GLY A 238 -18.19 8.86 6.61
C GLY A 238 -17.56 10.08 5.93
N ARG A 239 -16.25 10.31 6.12
CA ARG A 239 -15.49 11.41 5.49
C ARG A 239 -15.34 11.21 3.99
N LEU A 240 -15.08 9.99 3.52
CA LEU A 240 -14.99 9.68 2.09
C LEU A 240 -16.36 9.79 1.42
N GLU A 241 -17.42 9.28 2.06
CA GLU A 241 -18.78 9.39 1.53
C GLU A 241 -19.26 10.83 1.43
N ALA A 242 -18.97 11.66 2.44
CA ALA A 242 -19.31 13.09 2.46
C ALA A 242 -18.66 13.86 1.30
N GLN A 243 -17.54 13.36 0.78
CA GLN A 243 -16.85 13.93 -0.39
C GLN A 243 -17.30 13.30 -1.71
N GLY A 244 -18.26 12.37 -1.70
CA GLY A 244 -18.79 11.74 -2.91
C GLY A 244 -17.94 10.56 -3.44
N CYS A 245 -17.18 9.88 -2.58
CA CYS A 245 -16.48 8.65 -2.96
C CYS A 245 -17.44 7.63 -3.59
N THR A 246 -17.09 7.11 -4.77
CA THR A 246 -17.87 6.07 -5.47
C THR A 246 -17.15 4.74 -5.54
N VAL A 247 -15.82 4.74 -5.46
CA VAL A 247 -14.99 3.52 -5.43
C VAL A 247 -14.01 3.61 -4.26
N LEU A 248 -14.18 2.73 -3.28
CA LEU A 248 -13.26 2.58 -2.15
C LEU A 248 -12.10 1.66 -2.54
N LEU A 249 -10.88 2.13 -2.31
CA LEU A 249 -9.65 1.35 -2.47
C LEU A 249 -9.17 0.95 -1.08
N GLN A 250 -9.09 -0.36 -0.84
CA GLN A 250 -8.66 -0.92 0.45
C GLN A 250 -7.44 -1.83 0.23
N PRO A 251 -6.22 -1.28 0.06
CA PRO A 251 -5.00 -2.08 0.15
C PRO A 251 -4.88 -2.71 1.54
N ASP A 252 -4.55 -4.00 1.62
CA ASP A 252 -4.48 -4.73 2.89
C ASP A 252 -3.27 -5.64 3.06
N ALA A 253 -2.77 -5.68 4.30
CA ALA A 253 -1.74 -6.59 4.79
C ALA A 253 -2.12 -7.09 6.18
N ASN A 254 -3.08 -8.01 6.24
CA ASN A 254 -3.54 -8.63 7.48
C ASN A 254 -2.44 -9.48 8.14
N GLY A 255 -1.92 -9.03 9.29
CA GLY A 255 -0.79 -9.65 10.00
C GLY A 255 -1.13 -10.87 10.86
N SER A 256 -2.13 -11.67 10.48
CA SER A 256 -2.58 -12.84 11.26
C SER A 256 -3.12 -13.95 10.34
N PRO A 257 -3.16 -15.22 10.82
CA PRO A 257 -3.82 -16.29 10.08
C PRO A 257 -5.30 -15.95 9.82
N TRP A 258 -5.78 -16.16 8.60
CA TRP A 258 -7.11 -15.68 8.18
C TRP A 258 -8.26 -16.28 8.99
N THR A 259 -8.07 -17.47 9.54
CA THR A 259 -9.07 -18.19 10.33
C THR A 259 -8.92 -17.98 11.84
N ALA A 260 -8.04 -17.09 12.28
CA ALA A 260 -7.87 -16.76 13.68
C ALA A 260 -9.04 -15.92 14.20
N PRO A 261 -9.30 -15.94 15.52
CA PRO A 261 -10.14 -14.93 16.14
C PRO A 261 -9.43 -13.57 16.13
N GLU A 262 -10.22 -12.50 16.00
CA GLU A 262 -9.74 -11.11 15.96
C GLU A 262 -10.72 -10.19 16.69
N GLY A 263 -10.16 -9.19 17.39
CA GLY A 263 -10.87 -8.02 17.87
C GLY A 263 -10.15 -6.75 17.42
N LEU A 264 -10.72 -6.03 16.46
CA LEU A 264 -10.12 -4.80 15.91
C LEU A 264 -10.59 -3.55 16.67
N PRO A 265 -9.76 -2.50 16.76
CA PRO A 265 -10.24 -1.18 17.13
C PRO A 265 -11.43 -0.76 16.25
N PRO A 266 -12.49 -0.13 16.81
CA PRO A 266 -12.49 0.56 18.11
C PRO A 266 -12.95 -0.31 19.27
N ASP A 267 -13.35 -1.56 19.03
CA ASP A 267 -13.82 -2.48 20.06
C ASP A 267 -13.02 -3.79 20.04
N PRO A 268 -11.76 -3.77 20.53
CA PRO A 268 -10.91 -4.95 20.54
C PRO A 268 -11.42 -6.10 21.42
N GLN A 269 -12.43 -5.85 22.27
CA GLN A 269 -13.04 -6.86 23.13
C GLN A 269 -14.09 -7.69 22.39
N ASN A 270 -14.58 -7.20 21.25
CA ASN A 270 -15.51 -7.93 20.39
C ASN A 270 -14.77 -8.93 19.50
N VAL A 271 -14.31 -10.01 20.15
CA VAL A 271 -13.54 -11.07 19.50
C VAL A 271 -14.46 -12.02 18.74
N ARG A 272 -14.16 -12.22 17.46
CA ARG A 272 -14.90 -13.10 16.53
C ARG A 272 -13.97 -13.65 15.47
N ASP A 273 -14.43 -14.62 14.68
CA ASP A 273 -13.62 -15.10 13.55
C ASP A 273 -13.27 -13.92 12.62
N GLN A 274 -11.99 -13.77 12.30
CA GLN A 274 -11.49 -12.66 11.48
C GLN A 274 -12.26 -12.48 10.16
N PRO A 275 -12.62 -13.54 9.39
CA PRO A 275 -13.39 -13.36 8.17
C PRO A 275 -14.79 -12.78 8.39
N LEU A 276 -15.38 -12.99 9.57
CA LEU A 276 -16.63 -12.35 9.98
C LEU A 276 -16.41 -10.87 10.28
N ALA A 277 -15.35 -10.53 11.02
CA ALA A 277 -14.98 -9.15 11.30
C ALA A 277 -14.74 -8.34 10.02
N TRP A 278 -14.09 -8.94 9.02
CA TRP A 278 -13.77 -8.30 7.75
C TRP A 278 -14.96 -7.91 6.89
N LEU A 279 -16.16 -8.43 7.17
CA LEU A 279 -17.38 -7.94 6.53
C LEU A 279 -17.70 -6.49 6.91
N GLU A 280 -17.19 -6.00 8.04
CA GLU A 280 -17.40 -4.63 8.50
C GLU A 280 -16.58 -3.58 7.72
N SER A 281 -15.75 -4.03 6.77
CA SER A 281 -14.94 -3.20 5.87
C SER A 281 -15.61 -2.96 4.50
N SER A 282 -14.92 -3.20 3.37
CA SER A 282 -15.38 -3.06 1.98
C SER A 282 -16.77 -3.65 1.72
N TRP A 283 -17.11 -4.81 2.29
CA TRP A 283 -18.43 -5.41 2.10
C TRP A 283 -19.53 -4.54 2.73
N GLN A 284 -19.37 -4.09 3.97
CA GLN A 284 -20.32 -3.20 4.62
C GLN A 284 -20.37 -1.82 3.96
N ALA A 285 -19.21 -1.25 3.60
CA ALA A 285 -19.14 0.06 2.94
C ALA A 285 -19.94 0.07 1.63
N THR A 286 -19.87 -1.00 0.84
CA THR A 286 -20.59 -1.10 -0.45
C THR A 286 -22.03 -1.54 -0.31
N THR A 287 -22.38 -2.42 0.64
CA THR A 287 -23.76 -2.92 0.77
C THR A 287 -24.65 -2.01 1.60
N ARG A 288 -24.08 -1.25 2.55
CA ARG A 288 -24.83 -0.36 3.46
C ARG A 288 -24.48 1.11 3.35
N GLY A 289 -23.41 1.47 2.63
CA GLY A 289 -23.01 2.86 2.44
C GLY A 289 -23.99 3.66 1.58
N ARG A 290 -23.73 4.94 1.40
CA ARG A 290 -24.55 5.89 0.62
C ARG A 290 -23.99 6.07 -0.78
N SER A 291 -22.77 6.60 -0.90
CA SER A 291 -22.16 6.95 -2.19
C SER A 291 -21.17 5.90 -2.71
N ILE A 292 -20.50 5.17 -1.82
CA ILE A 292 -19.55 4.11 -2.19
C ILE A 292 -20.33 2.97 -2.83
N ARG A 293 -20.19 2.79 -4.15
CA ARG A 293 -20.89 1.74 -4.90
C ARG A 293 -20.06 0.48 -5.01
N TYR A 294 -18.75 0.63 -5.20
CA TYR A 294 -17.81 -0.48 -5.34
C TYR A 294 -16.64 -0.33 -4.39
N ALA A 295 -16.01 -1.44 -4.02
CA ALA A 295 -14.73 -1.43 -3.34
C ALA A 295 -13.81 -2.52 -3.89
N VAL A 296 -12.51 -2.22 -3.89
CA VAL A 296 -11.47 -3.12 -4.39
C VAL A 296 -10.48 -3.37 -3.25
N ASN A 297 -10.45 -4.61 -2.77
CA ASN A 297 -9.69 -5.01 -1.59
C ASN A 297 -8.71 -6.14 -1.93
N PRO A 298 -7.50 -5.81 -2.40
CA PRO A 298 -6.40 -6.76 -2.48
C PRO A 298 -5.75 -6.96 -1.11
N MET A 299 -5.49 -8.23 -0.76
CA MET A 299 -4.77 -8.62 0.44
C MET A 299 -3.45 -9.30 0.06
N VAL A 300 -2.34 -8.93 0.69
CA VAL A 300 -1.08 -9.68 0.56
C VAL A 300 -1.11 -10.91 1.46
N VAL A 301 -0.55 -12.00 0.98
CA VAL A 301 -0.34 -13.22 1.76
C VAL A 301 1.14 -13.55 1.87
N GLY A 302 1.51 -14.53 2.70
CA GLY A 302 2.89 -14.99 2.83
C GLY A 302 3.50 -14.73 4.20
N ASN A 303 4.62 -15.40 4.43
CA ASN A 303 5.40 -15.21 5.64
C ASN A 303 6.59 -14.30 5.34
N LEU A 304 6.68 -13.19 6.06
CA LEU A 304 7.83 -12.30 6.04
C LEU A 304 8.61 -12.47 7.33
N LEU A 305 9.69 -13.25 7.27
CA LEU A 305 10.41 -13.73 8.47
C LEU A 305 9.47 -14.57 9.36
N ASP A 306 9.18 -14.10 10.56
CA ASP A 306 8.27 -14.70 11.54
C ASP A 306 6.88 -14.05 11.57
N LEU A 307 6.63 -13.10 10.67
CA LEU A 307 5.32 -12.46 10.52
C LEU A 307 4.49 -13.26 9.52
N THR A 308 3.22 -13.47 9.85
CA THR A 308 2.25 -14.21 9.03
C THR A 308 1.28 -13.23 8.38
N PHE A 309 1.11 -13.31 7.08
CA PHE A 309 0.07 -12.57 6.35
C PHE A 309 -0.82 -13.54 5.58
N ASP A 310 -2.14 -13.41 5.76
CA ASP A 310 -3.14 -14.30 5.15
C ASP A 310 -4.44 -13.54 4.89
N GLY A 311 -5.25 -14.01 3.96
CA GLY A 311 -6.49 -13.33 3.59
C GLY A 311 -7.15 -13.81 2.30
N GLN A 312 -8.28 -13.17 2.00
CA GLN A 312 -9.03 -13.35 0.77
C GLN A 312 -9.33 -12.00 0.14
N SER A 313 -8.66 -11.70 -0.96
CA SER A 313 -8.96 -10.50 -1.75
C SER A 313 -10.39 -10.53 -2.29
N ALA A 314 -11.00 -9.36 -2.43
CA ALA A 314 -12.37 -9.21 -2.91
C ALA A 314 -12.56 -7.95 -3.76
N ILE A 315 -13.56 -8.02 -4.66
CA ILE A 315 -14.20 -6.84 -5.24
C ILE A 315 -15.65 -6.88 -4.80
N THR A 316 -16.10 -5.85 -4.08
CA THR A 316 -17.44 -5.78 -3.52
C THR A 316 -18.28 -4.72 -4.21
N GLY A 317 -19.59 -4.90 -4.15
CA GLY A 317 -20.57 -3.99 -4.72
C GLY A 317 -21.89 -4.08 -3.96
N ARG A 318 -22.90 -3.36 -4.45
CA ARG A 318 -24.25 -3.45 -3.91
C ARG A 318 -24.80 -4.87 -4.06
N ALA A 319 -25.76 -5.24 -3.22
CA ALA A 319 -26.36 -6.58 -3.29
C ALA A 319 -27.06 -6.81 -4.64
N GLU A 320 -27.67 -5.78 -5.22
CA GLU A 320 -28.28 -5.81 -6.55
C GLU A 320 -27.26 -5.95 -7.69
N ASP A 321 -26.04 -5.41 -7.53
CA ASP A 321 -24.96 -5.55 -8.51
C ASP A 321 -24.26 -6.91 -8.41
N ALA A 322 -24.29 -7.53 -7.22
CA ALA A 322 -23.62 -8.78 -6.90
C ALA A 322 -24.56 -9.80 -6.22
N PRO A 323 -25.60 -10.31 -6.92
CA PRO A 323 -26.61 -11.19 -6.34
C PRO A 323 -26.10 -12.61 -6.08
N ARG A 324 -25.00 -13.03 -6.73
CA ARG A 324 -24.43 -14.36 -6.55
C ARG A 324 -23.88 -14.49 -5.12
N LEU A 325 -24.35 -15.51 -4.42
CA LEU A 325 -23.90 -15.79 -3.06
C LEU A 325 -22.45 -16.27 -3.07
N ARG A 326 -21.62 -15.59 -2.28
CA ARG A 326 -20.22 -15.95 -2.00
C ARG A 326 -19.95 -15.74 -0.52
N SER A 327 -18.87 -16.31 0.00
CA SER A 327 -18.49 -16.19 1.40
C SER A 327 -16.99 -16.19 1.57
N TYR A 328 -16.50 -15.34 2.47
CA TYR A 328 -15.21 -15.61 3.10
C TYR A 328 -15.28 -16.94 3.85
N ALA A 329 -14.13 -17.58 4.05
CA ALA A 329 -13.97 -18.72 4.94
C ALA A 329 -14.65 -18.44 6.29
N LEU A 330 -15.23 -19.46 6.95
CA LEU A 330 -15.92 -19.32 8.24
C LEU A 330 -17.17 -18.42 8.23
N THR A 331 -17.69 -18.00 7.07
CA THR A 331 -18.91 -17.18 7.00
C THR A 331 -19.98 -17.80 6.12
N ALA A 332 -21.25 -17.49 6.40
CA ALA A 332 -22.36 -17.92 5.56
C ALA A 332 -22.34 -17.19 4.18
N PRO A 333 -22.71 -17.87 3.07
CA PRO A 333 -22.86 -17.24 1.77
C PRO A 333 -23.82 -16.05 1.77
N ARG A 334 -23.45 -14.97 1.07
CA ARG A 334 -24.21 -13.72 0.98
C ARG A 334 -23.96 -12.99 -0.34
N PRO A 335 -24.87 -12.11 -0.80
CA PRO A 335 -24.61 -11.22 -1.93
C PRO A 335 -23.62 -10.11 -1.55
N GLY A 336 -23.23 -9.29 -2.53
CA GLY A 336 -22.35 -8.12 -2.33
C GLY A 336 -20.88 -8.37 -2.69
N PHE A 337 -20.52 -9.59 -3.09
CA PHE A 337 -19.20 -9.91 -3.66
C PHE A 337 -19.32 -10.07 -5.18
N LEU A 338 -18.84 -9.07 -5.93
CA LEU A 338 -18.72 -9.17 -7.38
C LEU A 338 -17.74 -10.29 -7.72
N GLU A 339 -16.56 -10.22 -7.13
CA GLU A 339 -15.56 -11.27 -7.16
C GLU A 339 -14.94 -11.49 -5.78
N LEU A 340 -14.56 -12.73 -5.51
CA LEU A 340 -13.95 -13.14 -4.25
C LEU A 340 -12.94 -14.24 -4.55
N LEU A 341 -11.70 -14.06 -4.09
CA LEU A 341 -10.71 -15.12 -4.19
C LEU A 341 -11.06 -16.18 -3.13
N PRO A 342 -11.25 -17.46 -3.53
CA PRO A 342 -11.41 -18.53 -2.56
C PRO A 342 -10.18 -18.62 -1.65
N TRP A 343 -10.35 -19.13 -0.43
CA TRP A 343 -9.23 -19.37 0.46
C TRP A 343 -8.43 -20.62 0.02
N VAL A 344 -7.41 -20.98 0.81
CA VAL A 344 -6.48 -22.07 0.48
C VAL A 344 -7.13 -23.45 0.44
N GLU A 345 -8.21 -23.65 1.20
CA GLU A 345 -9.00 -24.88 1.22
C GLU A 345 -10.41 -24.62 1.78
N GLU A 346 -11.29 -25.61 1.59
CA GLU A 346 -12.65 -25.65 2.15
C GLU A 346 -12.72 -26.75 3.22
N GLY A 347 -13.58 -26.58 4.21
CA GLY A 347 -13.72 -27.52 5.32
C GLY A 347 -14.60 -26.98 6.43
N ASP A 348 -14.76 -27.77 7.49
CA ASP A 348 -15.39 -27.29 8.72
C ASP A 348 -14.50 -26.26 9.44
N PRO A 349 -15.04 -25.50 10.41
CA PRO A 349 -14.26 -24.48 11.10
C PRO A 349 -12.99 -24.99 11.80
N GLU A 350 -12.97 -26.23 12.28
CA GLU A 350 -11.80 -26.79 12.95
C GLU A 350 -10.67 -27.06 11.94
N ARG A 351 -11.00 -27.69 10.81
CA ARG A 351 -10.04 -27.92 9.74
C ARG A 351 -9.49 -26.62 9.18
N LEU A 352 -10.34 -25.63 8.96
CA LEU A 352 -9.92 -24.32 8.45
C LEU A 352 -8.97 -23.64 9.45
N ARG A 353 -9.24 -23.69 10.76
CA ARG A 353 -8.30 -23.16 11.77
C ARG A 353 -6.96 -23.88 11.78
N ALA A 354 -6.96 -25.20 11.69
CA ALA A 354 -5.72 -25.98 11.57
C ALA A 354 -4.94 -25.58 10.30
N ALA A 355 -5.64 -25.42 9.17
CA ALA A 355 -5.04 -25.02 7.89
C ALA A 355 -4.34 -23.65 7.93
N GLY A 356 -4.88 -22.70 8.69
CA GLY A 356 -4.24 -21.40 8.94
C GLY A 356 -2.95 -21.55 9.76
N LEU A 357 -2.99 -22.32 10.85
CA LEU A 357 -1.83 -22.58 11.70
C LEU A 357 -0.71 -23.36 10.98
N GLU A 358 -1.06 -24.30 10.11
CA GLU A 358 -0.12 -25.07 9.28
C GLU A 358 0.64 -24.20 8.27
N ARG A 359 0.09 -23.03 7.89
CA ARG A 359 0.70 -22.12 6.92
C ARG A 359 1.47 -20.97 7.58
N ALA A 360 1.06 -20.62 8.80
CA ALA A 360 1.66 -19.56 9.59
C ALA A 360 3.17 -19.73 9.74
N ALA A 361 3.86 -18.59 9.87
CA ALA A 361 5.30 -18.55 10.07
C ALA A 361 5.70 -19.35 11.32
N ARG A 362 6.78 -20.14 11.20
CA ARG A 362 7.32 -21.02 12.25
C ARG A 362 6.46 -22.23 12.60
N SER A 363 5.42 -22.55 11.82
CA SER A 363 4.66 -23.78 11.99
C SER A 363 5.51 -25.05 11.77
N ARG A 364 6.60 -24.95 10.99
CA ARG A 364 7.45 -26.08 10.56
C ARG A 364 6.68 -27.18 9.82
N HIS A 365 5.43 -26.92 9.45
CA HIS A 365 4.62 -27.84 8.70
C HIS A 365 5.07 -27.85 7.22
N PRO A 366 4.90 -28.95 6.46
CA PRO A 366 5.21 -28.96 5.02
C PRO A 366 4.44 -27.91 4.19
N TRP A 367 3.36 -27.35 4.75
CA TRP A 367 2.55 -26.30 4.15
C TRP A 367 2.89 -24.89 4.65
N GLU A 368 3.91 -24.72 5.48
CA GLU A 368 4.38 -23.40 5.90
C GLU A 368 4.60 -22.50 4.67
N ASN A 369 4.06 -21.28 4.73
CA ASN A 369 4.15 -20.27 3.66
C ASN A 369 3.50 -20.68 2.32
N ARG A 370 2.62 -21.69 2.30
CA ARG A 370 1.84 -22.09 1.12
C ARG A 370 0.46 -21.45 1.12
N TYR A 371 0.41 -20.20 0.70
CA TYR A 371 -0.82 -19.43 0.55
C TYR A 371 -1.32 -19.44 -0.89
N ARG A 372 -2.57 -18.99 -1.08
CA ARG A 372 -3.17 -18.82 -2.40
C ARG A 372 -2.87 -17.43 -2.92
N THR A 373 -2.27 -17.34 -4.11
CA THR A 373 -2.16 -16.10 -4.88
C THR A 373 -3.21 -16.09 -5.99
N GLY A 374 -3.52 -14.92 -6.53
CA GLY A 374 -4.47 -14.82 -7.63
C GLY A 374 -4.81 -13.38 -8.01
N THR A 375 -5.70 -13.27 -8.99
CA THR A 375 -6.19 -11.99 -9.50
C THR A 375 -7.70 -12.06 -9.67
N LEU A 376 -8.38 -10.99 -9.26
CA LEU A 376 -9.81 -10.80 -9.47
C LEU A 376 -10.02 -9.63 -10.42
N HIS A 377 -11.08 -9.69 -11.20
CA HIS A 377 -11.48 -8.55 -12.04
C HIS A 377 -13.00 -8.43 -12.12
N ALA A 378 -13.50 -7.21 -12.24
CA ALA A 378 -14.91 -6.94 -12.46
C ALA A 378 -15.08 -5.76 -13.42
N ASP A 379 -16.06 -5.85 -14.31
CA ASP A 379 -16.49 -4.75 -15.16
C ASP A 379 -17.49 -3.89 -14.40
N LEU A 380 -17.12 -2.62 -14.19
CA LEU A 380 -17.86 -1.69 -13.35
C LEU A 380 -18.41 -0.54 -14.19
N THR A 381 -19.58 -0.07 -13.77
CA THR A 381 -20.27 1.05 -14.41
C THR A 381 -20.69 2.07 -13.37
N LEU A 382 -20.39 3.35 -13.63
CA LEU A 382 -20.74 4.49 -12.80
C LEU A 382 -21.24 5.64 -13.67
N PRO A 383 -22.12 6.52 -13.17
CA PRO A 383 -22.39 7.79 -13.85
C PRO A 383 -21.09 8.60 -13.96
N ALA A 384 -21.06 9.58 -14.88
CA ALA A 384 -19.93 10.49 -14.98
C ALA A 384 -19.66 11.19 -13.63
N SER A 385 -18.38 11.48 -13.36
CA SER A 385 -18.02 12.27 -12.19
C SER A 385 -18.59 13.68 -12.30
N GLN A 386 -19.06 14.22 -11.18
CA GLN A 386 -19.45 15.62 -11.04
C GLN A 386 -18.51 16.38 -10.10
N LEU A 387 -17.50 15.71 -9.55
CA LEU A 387 -16.59 16.30 -8.57
C LEU A 387 -15.43 17.02 -9.28
N PRO A 388 -15.03 18.21 -8.80
CA PRO A 388 -13.78 18.82 -9.24
C PRO A 388 -12.59 18.05 -8.64
N ALA A 389 -11.47 18.00 -9.36
CA ALA A 389 -10.24 17.49 -8.79
C ALA A 389 -9.80 18.38 -7.62
N PRO A 390 -9.46 17.81 -6.45
CA PRO A 390 -8.98 18.61 -5.33
C PRO A 390 -7.64 19.28 -5.67
N PRO A 391 -7.35 20.46 -5.08
CA PRO A 391 -6.03 21.06 -5.21
C PRO A 391 -4.97 20.12 -4.62
N ARG A 392 -3.77 20.17 -5.20
CA ARG A 392 -2.64 19.40 -4.69
C ARG A 392 -2.14 19.99 -3.37
N THR A 393 -1.75 19.11 -2.45
CA THR A 393 -1.00 19.51 -1.27
C THR A 393 0.46 19.82 -1.63
N ALA A 394 1.18 20.52 -0.77
CA ALA A 394 2.63 20.75 -0.95
C ALA A 394 3.41 19.44 -1.12
N HIS A 395 2.93 18.36 -0.51
CA HIS A 395 3.51 17.04 -0.65
C HIS A 395 3.28 16.45 -2.04
N GLU A 396 2.04 16.50 -2.52
CA GLU A 396 1.71 16.03 -3.87
C GLU A 396 2.41 16.85 -4.95
N GLU A 397 2.59 18.16 -4.75
CA GLU A 397 3.39 18.99 -5.65
C GLU A 397 4.84 18.52 -5.70
N ALA A 398 5.43 18.20 -4.55
CA ALA A 398 6.79 17.69 -4.45
C ALA A 398 6.93 16.32 -5.13
N LEU A 399 6.01 15.39 -4.86
CA LEU A 399 5.99 14.06 -5.50
C LEU A 399 5.74 14.14 -7.01
N ALA A 400 4.81 14.99 -7.47
CA ALA A 400 4.55 15.20 -8.88
C ALA A 400 5.75 15.82 -9.60
N ALA A 401 6.45 16.77 -8.97
CA ALA A 401 7.68 17.35 -9.51
C ALA A 401 8.79 16.29 -9.61
N LEU A 402 8.92 15.42 -8.61
CA LEU A 402 9.85 14.30 -8.64
C LEU A 402 9.53 13.32 -9.79
N LEU A 403 8.29 12.85 -9.89
CA LEU A 403 7.85 11.87 -10.90
C LEU A 403 8.03 12.37 -12.34
N THR A 404 7.92 13.69 -12.53
CA THR A 404 8.12 14.37 -13.82
C THR A 404 9.56 14.83 -14.07
N GLY A 405 10.51 14.54 -13.16
CA GLY A 405 11.91 14.92 -13.30
C GLY A 405 12.20 16.42 -13.09
N ARG A 406 11.22 17.19 -12.59
CA ARG A 406 11.36 18.62 -12.27
C ARG A 406 11.95 18.88 -10.87
N ALA A 407 11.99 17.86 -10.01
CA ALA A 407 12.63 17.93 -8.72
C ALA A 407 13.76 16.90 -8.61
N ALA A 408 14.85 17.27 -7.94
CA ALA A 408 15.93 16.37 -7.61
C ALA A 408 15.84 15.87 -6.16
N TRP A 409 16.37 14.68 -5.91
CA TRP A 409 16.57 14.17 -4.55
C TRP A 409 17.52 15.07 -3.75
N PRO A 410 17.43 15.03 -2.41
CA PRO A 410 18.42 15.67 -1.54
C PRO A 410 19.82 15.16 -1.90
N ARG A 411 20.82 16.04 -1.91
CA ARG A 411 22.21 15.59 -2.03
C ARG A 411 22.60 14.83 -0.75
N PRO A 412 23.31 13.70 -0.84
CA PRO A 412 23.90 13.07 0.33
C PRO A 412 24.74 14.12 1.07
N SER A 413 24.48 14.36 2.34
CA SER A 413 25.24 15.35 3.09
C SER A 413 26.70 14.88 3.22
N ALA A 414 27.64 15.67 2.67
CA ALA A 414 29.07 15.35 2.64
C ALA A 414 29.72 15.25 4.04
N GLY A 415 29.03 15.72 5.09
CA GLY A 415 29.57 15.84 6.45
C GLY A 415 29.68 14.55 7.29
N TRP A 416 29.21 13.40 6.81
CA TRP A 416 29.07 12.20 7.66
C TRP A 416 30.20 11.19 7.61
N ARG A 417 31.19 11.37 6.72
CA ARG A 417 32.44 10.61 6.79
C ARG A 417 33.16 10.85 8.13
N GLY A 418 33.02 12.04 8.71
CA GLY A 418 33.60 12.40 10.01
C GLY A 418 32.93 11.73 11.22
N VAL A 419 31.60 11.56 11.22
CA VAL A 419 30.88 10.91 12.33
C VAL A 419 31.05 9.40 12.31
N ALA A 420 31.06 8.78 11.12
CA ALA A 420 31.40 7.36 10.97
C ALA A 420 32.83 7.07 11.46
N ALA A 421 33.79 7.94 11.15
CA ALA A 421 35.16 7.86 11.66
C ALA A 421 35.23 8.05 13.18
N GLY A 422 34.45 8.98 13.74
CA GLY A 422 34.38 9.21 15.20
C GLY A 422 33.78 8.04 15.99
N VAL A 423 32.72 7.40 15.46
CA VAL A 423 32.10 6.22 16.09
C VAL A 423 33.02 4.99 15.98
N LEU A 424 33.66 4.75 14.83
CA LEU A 424 34.63 3.66 14.67
C LEU A 424 35.88 3.88 15.54
N ALA A 425 36.37 5.12 15.66
CA ALA A 425 37.47 5.47 16.55
C ALA A 425 37.10 5.29 18.03
N GLY A 426 35.88 5.66 18.44
CA GLY A 426 35.39 5.46 19.80
C GLY A 426 35.26 3.99 20.20
N VAL A 427 34.76 3.14 19.30
CA VAL A 427 34.67 1.67 19.52
C VAL A 427 36.07 1.04 19.55
N GLY A 428 37.00 1.49 18.70
CA GLY A 428 38.40 1.06 18.73
C GLY A 428 39.12 1.43 20.02
N ALA A 429 38.91 2.65 20.53
CA ALA A 429 39.48 3.13 21.79
C ALA A 429 38.94 2.34 23.00
N LEU A 430 37.63 2.04 23.04
CA LEU A 430 37.02 1.22 24.10
C LEU A 430 37.51 -0.24 24.07
N ALA A 431 37.73 -0.82 22.88
CA ALA A 431 38.29 -2.17 22.74
C ALA A 431 39.76 -2.25 23.18
N LEU A 432 40.56 -1.20 22.93
CA LEU A 432 41.95 -1.09 23.37
C LEU A 432 42.05 -0.91 24.90
N LEU A 433 41.20 -0.09 25.50
CA LEU A 433 41.09 0.08 26.96
C LEU A 433 40.66 -1.22 27.66
N GLY A 434 39.76 -2.01 27.05
CA GLY A 434 39.37 -3.32 27.55
C GLY A 434 40.49 -4.37 27.49
N ARG A 435 41.36 -4.33 26.46
CA ARG A 435 42.53 -5.20 26.33
C ARG A 435 43.67 -4.83 27.29
N ALA A 436 43.89 -3.54 27.54
CA ALA A 436 44.88 -3.05 28.50
C ALA A 436 44.55 -3.49 29.95
N ARG A 437 43.27 -3.46 30.35
CA ARG A 437 42.81 -3.94 31.66
C ARG A 437 42.93 -5.45 31.87
N ARG A 438 43.00 -6.26 30.81
CA ARG A 438 43.17 -7.73 30.88
C ARG A 438 44.63 -8.20 30.91
N ARG A 439 45.60 -7.33 30.60
CA ARG A 439 47.05 -7.65 30.62
C ARG A 439 47.76 -7.24 31.90
N GLY A 440 47.07 -6.58 32.82
CA GLY A 440 47.59 -6.17 34.14
C GLY A 440 47.00 -6.95 35.31
N ARG A 441 46.56 -8.19 35.08
CA ARG A 441 46.13 -9.15 36.10
C ARG A 441 46.93 -10.43 35.96
#